data_AF-A0A920LQB6-F1
#
_entry.id   AF-A0A920LQB6-F1
#
_cell.length_a   1.000
_cell.length_b   1.000
_cell.length_c   1.000
_cell.angle_alpha   90.00
_cell.angle_beta   90.00
_cell.angle_gamma   90.00
#
_symmetry.space_group_name_H-M   'P 1'
#
loop_
_entity.id
_entity.type
_entity.pdbx_description
1 polymer ?
#
loop_
_entity_poly.entity_id
_entity_poly.type
_entity_poly.pdbx_seq_one_letter_code
_entity_poly.pdbx_strand_id
1 'polypeptide(L)'
;MDKPWNGDHNGWVTVLKKARKAGIKTNLEMCSLPAQRLVEVVTPCLGHLDYLIINDFEVAALANRPVPTVRTSIRGVPCEREGCV
;
A
#
# COMPACT_ATOMS: atom_id res chain seq x y z
N MET A 1 13.89 -0.25 3.86
CA MET A 1 13.14 1.02 3.71
C MET A 1 12.03 1.13 4.74
N ASP A 2 11.29 0.07 5.05
CA ASP A 2 10.08 0.13 5.89
C ASP A 2 10.30 0.31 7.40
N LYS A 3 11.55 0.27 7.87
CA LYS A 3 11.91 0.46 9.28
C LYS A 3 12.19 1.94 9.56
N PRO A 4 12.01 2.40 10.82
CA PRO A 4 12.36 3.76 11.23
C PRO A 4 13.79 4.13 10.83
N TRP A 5 13.97 5.38 10.43
CA TRP A 5 15.26 5.88 9.99
C TRP A 5 15.41 7.37 10.30
N ASN A 6 16.50 7.74 10.97
CA ASN A 6 16.86 9.14 11.22
C ASN A 6 15.71 10.00 11.82
N GLY A 7 14.95 9.42 12.75
CA GLY A 7 13.80 10.07 13.42
C GLY A 7 12.50 10.09 12.61
N ASP A 8 12.50 9.62 11.36
CA ASP A 8 11.29 9.42 10.58
C ASP A 8 10.71 8.02 10.81
N HIS A 9 9.38 7.89 10.64
CA HIS A 9 8.62 6.64 10.82
C HIS A 9 9.16 5.48 9.98
N ASN A 10 9.63 5.78 8.77
CA ASN A 10 10.34 4.82 7.92
C ASN A 10 11.29 5.55 6.95
N GLY A 11 12.18 4.79 6.31
CA GLY A 11 13.13 5.31 5.31
C GLY A 11 12.46 5.89 4.06
N TRP A 12 11.22 5.50 3.74
CA TRP A 12 10.46 6.09 2.63
C TRP A 12 10.17 7.56 2.91
N VAL A 13 9.68 7.89 4.11
CA VAL A 13 9.44 9.27 4.55
C VAL A 13 10.69 10.12 4.41
N THR A 14 11.86 9.61 4.81
CA THR A 14 13.13 10.34 4.69
C THR A 14 13.47 10.68 3.24
N VAL A 15 13.32 9.73 2.30
CA VAL A 15 13.61 9.96 0.88
C VAL A 15 12.59 10.91 0.26
N LEU A 16 11.30 10.73 0.54
CA LEU A 16 10.23 11.58 0.00
C LEU A 16 10.36 13.03 0.48
N LYS A 17 10.70 13.26 1.76
CA LYS A 17 10.99 14.60 2.28
C LYS A 17 12.17 15.26 1.56
N LYS A 18 13.24 14.51 1.29
CA LYS A 18 14.40 15.02 0.54
C LYS A 18 14.06 15.32 -0.92
N ALA A 19 13.31 14.43 -1.58
CA ALA A 19 12.86 14.63 -2.96
C ALA A 19 12.01 15.90 -3.10
N ARG A 20 11.03 16.10 -2.19
CA ARG A 20 10.21 17.32 -2.17
C ARG A 20 11.04 18.59 -1.95
N LYS A 21 12.00 18.56 -1.02
CA LYS A 21 12.93 19.69 -0.80
C LYS A 21 13.76 20.03 -2.03
N ALA A 22 14.05 19.04 -2.88
CA ALA A 22 14.76 19.21 -4.14
C ALA A 22 13.84 19.62 -5.31
N GLY A 23 12.54 19.85 -5.08
CA GLY A 23 11.59 20.20 -6.13
C GLY A 23 11.16 19.03 -7.03
N ILE A 24 11.44 17.79 -6.64
CA ILE A 24 11.07 16.59 -7.40
C ILE A 24 9.64 16.20 -7.04
N LYS A 25 8.82 15.96 -8.08
CA LYS A 25 7.46 15.41 -7.91
C LYS A 25 7.53 13.98 -7.39
N THR A 26 6.79 13.68 -6.33
CA THR A 26 6.85 12.38 -5.63
C THR A 26 5.64 11.51 -5.92
N ASN A 27 5.89 10.23 -6.15
CA ASN A 27 4.88 9.21 -6.39
C ASN A 27 5.23 7.93 -5.64
N LEU A 28 4.21 7.18 -5.20
CA LEU A 28 4.33 5.76 -4.89
C LEU A 28 3.35 4.98 -5.76
N GLU A 29 3.83 3.87 -6.32
CA GLU A 29 3.00 2.82 -6.90
C GLU A 29 3.02 1.65 -5.94
N MET A 30 1.83 1.20 -5.56
CA MET A 30 1.70 0.18 -4.53
C MET A 30 1.77 -1.22 -5.13
N CYS A 31 2.38 -2.12 -4.35
CA CYS A 31 2.36 -3.54 -4.61
C CYS A 31 1.54 -4.24 -3.53
N SER A 32 0.96 -5.39 -3.87
CA SER A 32 0.08 -6.12 -2.98
C SER A 32 0.84 -6.59 -1.72
N LEU A 33 0.49 -5.96 -0.60
CA LEU A 33 0.86 -6.36 0.76
C LEU A 33 -0.41 -6.73 1.53
N PRO A 34 -0.31 -7.49 2.63
CA PRO A 34 -1.43 -7.62 3.56
C PRO A 34 -1.94 -6.24 3.97
N ALA A 35 -3.26 -6.05 4.01
CA ALA A 35 -3.90 -4.74 4.18
C ALA A 35 -3.37 -3.97 5.40
N GLN A 36 -3.19 -4.65 6.54
CA GLN A 36 -2.64 -4.04 7.74
C GLN A 36 -1.20 -3.53 7.52
N ARG A 37 -0.36 -4.35 6.89
CA ARG A 37 1.04 -3.99 6.64
C ARG A 37 1.16 -2.83 5.65
N LEU A 38 0.30 -2.83 4.64
CA LEU A 38 0.17 -1.74 3.69
C LEU A 38 -0.14 -0.42 4.40
N VAL A 39 -1.16 -0.40 5.27
CA VAL A 39 -1.54 0.79 6.04
C VAL A 39 -0.39 1.27 6.93
N GLU A 40 0.28 0.36 7.64
CA GLU A 40 1.41 0.70 8.51
C GLU A 40 2.56 1.38 7.77
N VAL A 41 2.91 0.89 6.57
CA VAL A 41 4.06 1.41 5.81
C VAL A 41 3.71 2.69 5.06
N VAL A 42 2.53 2.74 4.45
CA VAL A 42 2.17 3.79 3.49
C VAL A 42 1.59 5.02 4.16
N THR A 43 0.83 4.88 5.26
CA THR A 43 0.16 6.02 5.93
C THR A 43 1.13 7.17 6.26
N PRO A 44 2.33 6.94 6.83
CA PRO A 44 3.28 8.01 7.09
C PRO A 44 3.81 8.71 5.83
N CYS A 45 3.73 8.06 4.67
CA CYS A 45 4.24 8.58 3.40
C CYS A 45 3.24 9.52 2.70
N LEU A 46 1.94 9.37 2.95
CA LEU A 46 0.87 10.06 2.20
C LEU A 46 1.04 11.59 2.17
N GLY A 47 1.44 12.20 3.29
CA GLY A 47 1.69 13.64 3.38
C GLY A 47 2.91 14.14 2.61
N HIS A 48 3.61 13.26 1.89
CA HIS A 48 4.82 13.56 1.14
C HIS A 48 4.72 13.15 -0.33
N LEU A 49 3.53 12.81 -0.82
CA LEU A 49 3.28 12.42 -2.20
C LEU A 49 2.54 13.52 -2.96
N ASP A 50 2.91 13.73 -4.22
CA ASP A 50 2.08 14.44 -5.19
C ASP A 50 1.07 13.48 -5.83
N TYR A 51 1.48 12.23 -6.06
CA TYR A 51 0.69 11.20 -6.71
C TYR A 51 0.74 9.88 -5.94
N LEU A 52 -0.35 9.11 -6.03
CA LEU A 52 -0.45 7.77 -5.47
C LEU A 52 -1.18 6.89 -6.49
N ILE A 53 -0.49 5.86 -6.98
CA ILE A 53 -1.05 4.87 -7.90
C ILE A 53 -1.46 3.65 -7.08
N ILE A 54 -2.76 3.40 -7.02
CA ILE A 54 -3.38 2.34 -6.23
C ILE A 54 -4.54 1.69 -6.96
N ASN A 55 -4.81 0.43 -6.62
CA ASN A 55 -6.02 -0.30 -7.03
C ASN A 55 -7.12 -0.27 -5.95
N ASP A 56 -8.26 -0.89 -6.27
CA ASP A 56 -9.45 -0.95 -5.41
C ASP A 56 -9.20 -1.63 -4.04
N PHE A 57 -8.33 -2.64 -3.99
CA PHE A 57 -7.96 -3.29 -2.73
C PHE A 57 -7.16 -2.36 -1.82
N GLU A 58 -6.22 -1.65 -2.40
CA GLU A 58 -5.30 -0.75 -1.70
C GLU A 58 -6.00 0.50 -1.18
N VAL A 59 -6.89 1.10 -1.99
CA VAL A 59 -7.71 2.23 -1.56
C VAL A 59 -8.68 1.81 -0.46
N ALA A 60 -9.26 0.61 -0.53
CA ALA A 60 -10.13 0.10 0.53
C ALA A 60 -9.35 -0.07 1.84
N ALA A 61 -8.14 -0.64 1.79
CA ALA A 61 -7.27 -0.79 2.94
C ALA A 61 -6.90 0.57 3.57
N LEU A 62 -6.46 1.54 2.76
CA LEU A 62 -6.07 2.88 3.25
C LEU A 62 -7.26 3.68 3.79
N ALA A 63 -8.45 3.52 3.19
CA ALA A 63 -9.66 4.20 3.62
C ALA A 63 -10.36 3.53 4.80
N ASN A 64 -9.76 2.48 5.39
CA ASN A 64 -10.35 1.66 6.44
C ASN A 64 -11.76 1.15 6.08
N ARG A 65 -11.92 0.71 4.83
CA ARG A 65 -13.15 0.11 4.30
C ARG A 65 -13.00 -1.40 4.17
N PRO A 66 -14.09 -2.15 4.05
CA PRO A 66 -14.03 -3.57 3.72
C PRO A 66 -13.18 -3.80 2.45
N VAL A 67 -12.11 -4.59 2.59
CA VAL A 67 -11.26 -4.95 1.46
C VAL A 67 -11.97 -6.00 0.61
N PRO A 68 -12.01 -5.85 -0.74
CA PRO A 68 -12.56 -6.88 -1.60
C PRO A 68 -11.79 -8.19 -1.40
N THR A 69 -12.51 -9.29 -1.17
CA THR A 69 -11.89 -10.60 -1.18
C THR A 69 -11.45 -10.89 -2.61
N VAL A 70 -10.15 -10.83 -2.88
CA VAL A 70 -9.61 -11.28 -4.16
C VAL A 70 -9.81 -12.78 -4.22
N ARG A 71 -10.84 -13.24 -4.95
CA ARG A 71 -10.89 -14.62 -5.42
C ARG A 71 -9.80 -14.73 -6.48
N THR A 72 -8.64 -15.24 -6.09
CA THR A 72 -7.64 -15.74 -7.04
C THR A 72 -8.24 -16.94 -7.76
N SER A 73 -9.10 -16.71 -8.77
CA SER A 73 -9.26 -17.70 -9.83
C SER A 73 -7.98 -17.63 -10.66
N ILE A 74 -6.91 -18.23 -10.14
CA ILE A 74 -5.84 -18.68 -11.02
C ILE A 74 -6.56 -19.63 -11.98
N ARG A 75 -6.71 -19.26 -13.26
CA ARG A 75 -7.21 -20.20 -14.27
C ARG A 75 -6.25 -21.39 -14.24
N GLY A 76 -6.65 -22.49 -13.61
CA GLY A 76 -5.84 -23.70 -13.47
C GLY A 76 -5.84 -24.40 -12.11
N VAL A 77 -6.36 -23.81 -11.03
CA VAL A 77 -6.50 -24.50 -9.74
C VAL A 77 -7.97 -24.87 -9.50
N PRO A 78 -8.32 -26.16 -9.33
CA PRO A 78 -9.71 -26.54 -9.05
C PRO A 78 -10.15 -25.90 -7.73
N CYS A 79 -11.29 -25.23 -7.77
CA CYS A 79 -11.97 -24.74 -6.58
C CYS A 79 -12.51 -25.95 -5.81
N GLU A 80 -11.82 -26.36 -4.75
CA GLU A 80 -12.43 -27.17 -3.70
C GLU A 80 -13.41 -26.25 -2.96
N ARG A 81 -14.70 -26.53 -3.19
CA ARG A 81 -15.81 -25.85 -2.54
C ARG A 81 -15.92 -26.38 -1.13
N GLU A 82 -15.74 -25.52 -0.14
CA GLU A 82 -16.45 -25.67 1.14
C GLU A 82 -17.38 -24.47 1.32
N GLY A 83 -18.66 -24.74 1.54
CA GLY A 83 -19.63 -23.75 2.03
C GLY A 83 -20.57 -23.12 0.98
N CYS A 84 -21.18 -23.92 0.11
CA CYS A 84 -22.44 -23.52 -0.54
C CYS A 84 -23.60 -24.25 0.15
N VAL A 85 -24.40 -23.46 0.86
CA VAL A 85 -25.53 -23.79 1.78
C VAL A 85 -25.09 -24.25 3.17
#